data_AF-E3FMK1-F1
#
_entry.id   AF-E3FMK1-F1
#
_cell.length_a   1.000
_cell.length_b   1.000
_cell.length_c   1.000
_cell.angle_alpha   90.00
_cell.angle_beta   90.00
_cell.angle_gamma   90.00
#
_symmetry.space_group_name_H-M   'P 1'
#
loop_
_entity.id
_entity.type
_entity.pdbx_description
1 polymer ?
#
loop_
_entity_poly.entity_id
_entity_poly.type
_entity_poly.pdbx_seq_one_letter_code
_entity_poly.pdbx_strand_id
1 'polypeptide(L)'
;MLCSALLVVLSGCGDECKDPSDCTDDKGSPSEGKVWACESNKCVERDSSNPGPGDGGTGDAGPADGGDGGPTDGGPTDGGDGSDGGPADAGMSVGKGGACTSSVECMAGLRCEDATGGRTCQSLHVAVTSTGAAGTQATAVRHDETTTAPVALSESTETNRFPRWSADGSAVAFVEGAEGVGTSRLVSRTLPLTAGQSTVLTSGTAAETEDFPQLEWWPSRSLVWTKKSGASTSGLWSVPGAGGTAVALTASGVFPSWASNGTSLAYSTNAEGVMTLTPGQPAAAVTGGTGGEQPYHNQANDWLLYAKANGSDAVIGPLYEIFTLSPTGGTINPIANTSSEPTSGGSVDSYIANQTWAPDGTWVAYVRTYFSNPSDASPSALCGAAGASQCPGRDANVIFLRKINPQTGAGDGPEVQFVSGGTLPSFSPDGRFIAYVRAKRLQVQQINPADGTAVGTAVQHSLGTDVQTNRGDDHRPRWQPR
;
A
#
# COMPACT_ATOMS: atom_id res chain seq x y z
N MET A 1 9.23 10.72 -24.17
CA MET A 1 9.39 11.18 -22.77
C MET A 1 8.20 10.62 -22.01
N LEU A 2 8.36 9.58 -21.19
CA LEU A 2 7.39 9.37 -20.10
C LEU A 2 7.65 10.54 -19.15
N CYS A 3 6.63 11.38 -18.95
CA CYS A 3 6.75 12.46 -17.98
C CYS A 3 6.86 11.84 -16.60
N SER A 4 8.07 11.88 -16.02
CA SER A 4 8.26 11.86 -14.58
C SER A 4 7.29 12.89 -13.98
N ALA A 5 6.45 12.46 -13.06
CA ALA A 5 5.44 13.30 -12.41
C ALA A 5 6.07 14.64 -11.97
N LEU A 6 5.48 15.72 -12.47
CA LEU A 6 5.92 17.08 -12.27
C LEU A 6 5.65 17.50 -10.82
N LEU A 7 6.69 18.02 -10.17
CA LEU A 7 6.72 18.50 -8.78
C LEU A 7 5.86 19.76 -8.61
N VAL A 8 4.93 19.75 -7.64
CA VAL A 8 4.34 20.97 -7.08
C VAL A 8 4.98 21.22 -5.72
N VAL A 9 5.79 22.28 -5.66
CA VAL A 9 6.36 22.83 -4.43
C VAL A 9 5.32 23.77 -3.84
N LEU A 10 4.76 23.46 -2.67
CA LEU A 10 3.99 24.43 -1.88
C LEU A 10 4.92 25.11 -0.88
N SER A 11 5.06 26.42 -1.07
CA SER A 11 5.77 27.35 -0.20
C SER A 11 4.99 27.62 1.08
N GLY A 12 5.71 27.59 2.22
CA GLY A 12 5.63 28.62 3.26
C GLY A 12 4.47 28.54 4.26
N CYS A 13 4.82 28.16 5.49
CA CYS A 13 4.03 28.34 6.70
C CYS A 13 3.69 29.82 6.94
N GLY A 14 2.42 30.09 7.21
CA GLY A 14 1.94 31.25 7.96
C GLY A 14 0.85 30.76 8.90
N ASP A 15 0.92 31.13 10.18
CA ASP A 15 -0.05 30.73 11.21
C ASP A 15 -1.45 31.26 10.84
N GLU A 16 -2.28 30.45 10.20
CA GLU A 16 -3.65 30.82 9.85
C GLU A 16 -4.56 29.58 9.92
N CYS A 17 -5.17 29.33 11.09
CA CYS A 17 -6.29 28.41 11.15
C CYS A 17 -7.52 29.05 10.50
N LYS A 18 -8.31 28.28 9.75
CA LYS A 18 -9.62 28.66 9.20
C LYS A 18 -10.74 27.91 9.88
N ASP A 19 -10.48 26.72 10.41
CA ASP A 19 -11.41 25.93 11.21
C ASP A 19 -10.70 25.09 12.31
N PRO A 20 -11.45 24.43 13.22
CA PRO A 20 -10.88 23.56 14.25
C PRO A 20 -10.05 22.37 13.74
N SER A 21 -10.29 21.91 12.50
CA SER A 21 -9.54 20.81 11.90
C SER A 21 -8.12 21.25 11.56
N ASP A 22 -7.94 22.47 11.06
CA ASP A 22 -6.60 23.05 10.81
C ASP A 22 -5.74 23.05 12.08
N CYS A 23 -6.38 23.27 13.24
CA CYS A 23 -5.72 23.21 14.54
C CYS A 23 -5.33 21.79 14.96
N THR A 24 -6.11 20.79 14.57
CA THR A 24 -5.78 19.38 14.82
C THR A 24 -4.62 18.94 13.93
N ASP A 25 -4.56 19.46 12.70
CA ASP A 25 -3.49 19.17 11.76
C ASP A 25 -2.17 19.87 12.13
N ASP A 26 -2.22 21.08 12.67
CA ASP A 26 -1.03 21.86 13.09
C ASP A 26 -0.56 21.54 14.53
N LYS A 27 -1.47 21.37 15.49
CA LYS A 27 -1.17 21.20 16.92
C LYS A 27 -1.42 19.80 17.47
N GLY A 28 -2.01 18.89 16.69
CA GLY A 28 -2.38 17.55 17.14
C GLY A 28 -3.67 17.51 17.95
N SER A 29 -3.92 16.42 18.67
CA SER A 29 -5.13 16.27 19.49
C SER A 29 -5.15 17.26 20.67
N PRO A 30 -6.31 17.86 20.99
CA PRO A 30 -6.43 18.73 22.15
C PRO A 30 -6.28 17.93 23.46
N SER A 31 -6.01 18.65 24.54
CA SER A 31 -5.94 18.10 25.90
C SER A 31 -7.26 17.40 26.29
N GLU A 32 -7.18 16.41 27.19
CA GLU A 32 -8.34 15.62 27.62
C GLU A 32 -9.50 16.51 28.11
N GLY A 33 -10.70 16.30 27.57
CA GLY A 33 -11.89 17.12 27.87
C GLY A 33 -11.98 18.46 27.14
N LYS A 34 -11.00 18.80 26.28
CA LYS A 34 -10.97 20.03 25.49
C LYS A 34 -11.24 19.76 24.00
N VAL A 35 -11.58 20.82 23.26
CA VAL A 35 -11.68 20.86 21.80
C VAL A 35 -10.90 22.05 21.26
N TRP A 36 -10.38 21.95 20.03
CA TRP A 36 -9.79 23.09 19.34
C TRP A 36 -10.88 24.05 18.85
N ALA A 37 -10.61 25.35 18.99
CA ALA A 37 -11.36 26.42 18.36
C ALA A 37 -10.37 27.30 17.58
N CYS A 38 -10.76 27.70 16.36
CA CYS A 38 -10.02 28.69 15.62
C CYS A 38 -10.57 30.09 15.93
N GLU A 39 -9.81 30.91 16.62
CA GLU A 39 -10.19 32.26 17.04
C GLU A 39 -9.18 33.28 16.50
N SER A 40 -9.64 34.18 15.63
CA SER A 40 -8.79 35.22 15.02
C SER A 40 -7.51 34.66 14.41
N ASN A 41 -7.65 33.58 13.61
CA ASN A 41 -6.56 32.85 12.96
C ASN A 41 -5.56 32.18 13.93
N LYS A 42 -5.97 31.92 15.18
CA LYS A 42 -5.16 31.20 16.17
C LYS A 42 -5.93 30.03 16.78
N CYS A 43 -5.22 28.93 17.01
CA CYS A 43 -5.76 27.75 17.69
C CYS A 43 -5.81 27.98 19.21
N VAL A 44 -7.01 27.88 19.77
CA VAL A 44 -7.29 28.03 21.20
C VAL A 44 -8.01 26.78 21.70
N GLU A 45 -7.61 26.22 22.83
CA GLU A 45 -8.35 25.13 23.46
C GLU A 45 -9.57 25.64 24.23
N ARG A 46 -10.71 24.98 24.07
CA ARG A 46 -11.95 25.24 24.81
C ARG A 46 -12.40 23.98 25.55
N ASP A 47 -13.05 24.15 26.69
CA ASP A 47 -13.75 23.05 27.35
C ASP A 47 -14.84 22.50 26.44
N SER A 48 -14.90 21.18 26.31
CA SER A 48 -15.97 20.51 25.56
C SER A 48 -17.31 20.73 26.29
N SER A 49 -18.06 21.77 25.92
CA SER A 49 -19.40 21.98 26.46
C SER A 49 -20.41 21.07 25.77
N ASN A 50 -20.45 19.80 26.17
CA ASN A 50 -21.65 18.98 26.03
C ASN A 50 -22.09 18.51 27.43
N PRO A 51 -23.33 18.79 27.86
CA PRO A 51 -23.83 18.33 29.15
C PRO A 51 -23.84 16.80 29.16
N GLY A 52 -23.18 16.19 30.14
CA GLY A 52 -23.20 14.74 30.31
C GLY A 52 -24.64 14.22 30.49
N PRO A 53 -24.92 12.95 30.12
CA PRO A 53 -26.19 12.33 30.42
C PRO A 53 -26.39 12.31 31.93
N GLY A 54 -27.50 12.88 32.39
CA GLY A 54 -27.85 12.96 33.80
C GLY A 54 -28.02 11.58 34.43
N ASP A 55 -27.41 11.45 35.60
CA ASP A 55 -27.62 10.40 36.58
C ASP A 55 -29.08 10.43 37.07
N GLY A 56 -29.76 9.28 37.01
CA GLY A 56 -31.18 9.15 37.29
C GLY A 56 -31.48 7.78 37.89
N GLY A 57 -31.11 7.59 39.15
CA GLY A 57 -31.43 6.40 39.93
C GLY A 57 -32.80 6.44 40.61
N THR A 58 -33.20 5.22 41.03
CA THR A 58 -34.15 4.81 42.10
C THR A 58 -35.57 4.36 41.71
N GLY A 59 -35.98 3.17 42.21
CA GLY A 59 -37.39 2.80 42.36
C GLY A 59 -37.81 1.30 42.36
N ASP A 60 -37.27 0.49 43.27
CA ASP A 60 -37.73 -0.75 43.97
C ASP A 60 -38.96 -1.65 43.59
N ALA A 61 -38.77 -2.93 44.01
CA ALA A 61 -39.69 -4.04 44.40
C ALA A 61 -40.37 -4.87 43.27
N GLY A 62 -40.17 -6.18 43.06
CA GLY A 62 -40.11 -7.38 43.94
C GLY A 62 -41.43 -8.20 43.80
N PRO A 63 -41.55 -9.54 44.02
CA PRO A 63 -40.57 -10.59 44.30
C PRO A 63 -40.74 -11.89 43.45
N ALA A 64 -40.05 -12.95 43.87
CA ALA A 64 -39.79 -14.25 43.25
C ALA A 64 -40.87 -15.34 43.40
N ASP A 65 -40.78 -16.35 42.51
CA ASP A 65 -41.22 -17.75 42.62
C ASP A 65 -40.22 -18.57 41.77
N GLY A 66 -39.68 -19.76 42.05
CA GLY A 66 -39.92 -20.81 43.05
C GLY A 66 -39.91 -22.19 42.36
N GLY A 67 -38.91 -23.06 42.65
CA GLY A 67 -38.84 -24.52 42.34
C GLY A 67 -38.36 -24.89 40.92
N ASP A 68 -37.70 -26.01 40.61
CA ASP A 68 -37.26 -27.28 41.24
C ASP A 68 -36.17 -27.83 40.26
N GLY A 69 -35.09 -28.54 40.58
CA GLY A 69 -34.96 -29.73 41.42
C GLY A 69 -34.99 -31.02 40.56
N GLY A 70 -33.85 -31.50 40.03
CA GLY A 70 -33.79 -32.84 39.40
C GLY A 70 -32.49 -33.19 38.62
N PRO A 71 -31.72 -34.23 39.01
CA PRO A 71 -30.44 -34.62 38.41
C PRO A 71 -30.55 -35.86 37.49
N THR A 72 -29.66 -36.00 36.50
CA THR A 72 -29.35 -37.27 35.81
C THR A 72 -27.91 -37.21 35.29
N ASP A 73 -26.93 -37.95 35.82
CA ASP A 73 -26.61 -39.39 35.71
C ASP A 73 -25.74 -39.73 34.50
N GLY A 74 -24.79 -40.65 34.71
CA GLY A 74 -23.58 -40.83 33.90
C GLY A 74 -23.60 -41.92 32.83
N GLY A 75 -22.95 -41.59 31.70
CA GLY A 75 -22.19 -42.44 30.74
C GLY A 75 -22.94 -43.53 29.95
N PRO A 76 -22.27 -44.27 29.02
CA PRO A 76 -21.09 -43.98 28.17
C PRO A 76 -21.32 -44.36 26.66
N THR A 77 -20.24 -44.27 25.83
CA THR A 77 -20.02 -44.90 24.48
C THR A 77 -20.86 -44.37 23.29
N ASP A 78 -20.42 -44.16 22.05
CA ASP A 78 -19.35 -44.70 21.15
C ASP A 78 -18.90 -43.58 20.18
N GLY A 79 -17.65 -43.49 19.71
CA GLY A 79 -17.08 -44.41 18.73
C GLY A 79 -17.49 -44.02 17.30
N GLY A 80 -16.85 -42.99 16.75
CA GLY A 80 -17.06 -42.53 15.38
C GLY A 80 -15.76 -41.99 14.79
N ASP A 81 -14.94 -42.92 14.32
CA ASP A 81 -13.86 -42.69 13.36
C ASP A 81 -14.43 -42.00 12.11
N GLY A 82 -13.99 -40.76 11.92
CA GLY A 82 -14.02 -40.03 10.66
C GLY A 82 -12.63 -39.44 10.46
N SER A 83 -11.68 -40.28 10.08
CA SER A 83 -10.35 -39.89 9.65
C SER A 83 -10.39 -39.04 8.37
N ASP A 84 -10.68 -37.75 8.50
CA ASP A 84 -10.28 -36.74 7.52
C ASP A 84 -8.88 -36.25 7.88
N GLY A 85 -7.90 -37.13 7.63
CA GLY A 85 -6.48 -36.87 7.78
C GLY A 85 -5.94 -35.96 6.68
N GLY A 86 -6.32 -34.68 6.71
CA GLY A 86 -5.42 -33.58 6.35
C GLY A 86 -4.93 -32.96 7.66
N PRO A 87 -3.64 -32.63 7.83
CA PRO A 87 -3.22 -31.97 9.05
C PRO A 87 -3.99 -30.65 9.13
N ALA A 88 -4.82 -30.49 10.18
CA ALA A 88 -5.39 -29.20 10.50
C ALA A 88 -4.23 -28.20 10.60
N ASP A 89 -4.30 -27.11 9.81
CA ASP A 89 -3.36 -25.99 9.83
C ASP A 89 -3.31 -25.37 11.22
N ALA A 90 -2.54 -25.98 12.13
CA ALA A 90 -2.33 -25.47 13.47
C ALA A 90 -1.81 -24.02 13.42
N GLY A 91 -1.05 -23.68 12.36
CA GLY A 91 -0.55 -22.33 12.10
C GLY A 91 -1.63 -21.26 12.01
N MET A 92 -2.76 -21.50 11.33
CA MET A 92 -3.78 -20.46 11.12
C MET A 92 -4.61 -20.11 12.37
N SER A 93 -4.38 -20.81 13.48
CA SER A 93 -5.09 -20.61 14.76
C SER A 93 -4.26 -19.95 15.86
N VAL A 94 -2.94 -19.83 15.67
CA VAL A 94 -2.06 -19.27 16.71
C VAL A 94 -2.08 -17.74 16.66
N GLY A 95 -2.54 -17.13 17.75
CA GLY A 95 -2.55 -15.69 17.94
C GLY A 95 -1.17 -15.10 18.29
N LYS A 96 -1.09 -13.77 18.32
CA LYS A 96 0.15 -13.02 18.58
C LYS A 96 0.79 -13.44 19.90
N GLY A 97 2.10 -13.67 19.89
CA GLY A 97 2.90 -14.16 21.03
C GLY A 97 2.77 -15.67 21.30
N GLY A 98 1.84 -16.38 20.64
CA GLY A 98 1.73 -17.82 20.74
C GLY A 98 2.90 -18.52 20.06
N ALA A 99 3.31 -19.68 20.59
CA ALA A 99 4.40 -20.48 20.03
C ALA A 99 4.01 -21.09 18.68
N CYS A 100 4.88 -20.98 17.68
CA CYS A 100 4.69 -21.50 16.33
C CYS A 100 5.89 -22.37 15.94
N THR A 101 5.88 -23.63 16.38
CA THR A 101 7.03 -24.53 16.18
C THR A 101 6.92 -25.41 14.93
N SER A 102 5.74 -25.48 14.30
CA SER A 102 5.45 -26.38 13.18
C SER A 102 5.11 -25.69 11.85
N SER A 103 4.82 -24.38 11.85
CA SER A 103 4.46 -23.63 10.65
C SER A 103 4.91 -22.17 10.74
N VAL A 104 5.14 -21.55 9.58
CA VAL A 104 5.35 -20.08 9.48
C VAL A 104 4.05 -19.30 9.47
N GLU A 105 2.95 -19.98 9.19
CA GLU A 105 1.61 -19.40 9.16
C GLU A 105 1.09 -19.19 10.59
N CYS A 106 0.54 -18.01 10.83
CA CYS A 106 -0.12 -17.61 12.07
C CYS A 106 -1.55 -17.13 11.76
N MET A 107 -2.31 -16.64 12.75
CA MET A 107 -3.57 -15.92 12.47
C MET A 107 -3.36 -14.74 11.50
N ALA A 108 -4.46 -14.17 10.99
CA ALA A 108 -4.43 -13.02 10.09
C ALA A 108 -3.58 -11.86 10.66
N GLY A 109 -2.79 -11.22 9.79
CA GLY A 109 -1.85 -10.17 10.12
C GLY A 109 -0.56 -10.66 10.79
N LEU A 110 -0.41 -11.96 11.03
CA LEU A 110 0.72 -12.51 11.77
C LEU A 110 1.57 -13.46 10.92
N ARG A 111 2.84 -13.60 11.33
CA ARG A 111 3.80 -14.56 10.83
C ARG A 111 4.63 -15.11 11.97
N CYS A 112 5.03 -16.37 11.87
CA CYS A 112 5.97 -16.96 12.80
C CYS A 112 7.38 -16.41 12.60
N GLU A 113 7.97 -15.84 13.66
CA GLU A 113 9.33 -15.33 13.63
C GLU A 113 10.14 -15.83 14.82
N ASP A 114 11.45 -15.88 14.64
CA ASP A 114 12.39 -16.21 15.71
C ASP A 114 12.37 -15.08 16.76
N ALA A 115 12.05 -15.44 18.00
CA ALA A 115 12.10 -14.53 19.14
C ALA A 115 12.98 -15.12 20.25
N THR A 116 13.37 -14.28 21.21
CA THR A 116 14.13 -14.70 22.38
C THR A 116 13.30 -15.74 23.17
N GLY A 117 13.77 -16.99 23.21
CA GLY A 117 13.07 -18.09 23.90
C GLY A 117 12.24 -19.00 23.00
N GLY A 118 12.21 -18.77 21.68
CA GLY A 118 11.56 -19.65 20.70
C GLY A 118 10.81 -18.90 19.61
N ARG A 119 10.28 -19.64 18.64
CA ARG A 119 9.47 -19.08 17.55
C ARG A 119 8.08 -18.71 18.03
N THR A 120 7.67 -17.47 17.77
CA THR A 120 6.35 -16.95 18.15
C THR A 120 5.68 -16.20 17.01
N CYS A 121 4.35 -16.18 17.01
CA CYS A 121 3.59 -15.39 16.05
C CYS A 121 3.74 -13.90 16.33
N GLN A 122 4.30 -13.17 15.38
CA GLN A 122 4.53 -11.73 15.41
C GLN A 122 3.73 -11.06 14.30
N SER A 123 3.38 -9.80 14.50
CA SER A 123 2.66 -9.03 13.47
C SER A 123 3.53 -8.83 12.24
N LEU A 124 2.95 -8.86 11.05
CA LEU A 124 3.68 -8.58 9.82
C LEU A 124 4.31 -7.18 9.83
N HIS A 125 5.49 -7.07 9.23
CA HIS A 125 6.09 -5.77 8.99
C HIS A 125 5.47 -5.06 7.79
N VAL A 126 5.43 -3.73 7.85
CA VAL A 126 5.22 -2.83 6.72
C VAL A 126 6.46 -1.95 6.60
N ALA A 127 7.10 -2.00 5.42
CA ALA A 127 8.26 -1.19 5.10
C ALA A 127 7.86 0.00 4.21
N VAL A 128 8.43 1.17 4.47
CA VAL A 128 8.17 2.41 3.76
C VAL A 128 9.46 3.19 3.52
N THR A 129 9.41 4.16 2.60
CA THR A 129 10.41 5.24 2.55
C THR A 129 9.86 6.45 3.29
N SER A 130 10.54 6.91 4.33
CA SER A 130 10.25 8.12 5.08
C SER A 130 11.32 9.19 4.83
N THR A 131 11.06 10.42 5.22
CA THR A 131 12.10 11.42 5.42
C THR A 131 12.96 11.00 6.61
N GLY A 132 14.23 11.36 6.62
CA GLY A 132 15.19 11.12 7.69
C GLY A 132 16.14 12.30 7.79
N ALA A 133 16.99 12.32 8.82
CA ALA A 133 17.89 13.45 9.07
C ALA A 133 18.85 13.76 7.89
N ALA A 134 19.24 12.73 7.13
CA ALA A 134 20.14 12.84 5.98
C ALA A 134 19.43 12.83 4.61
N GLY A 135 18.09 12.90 4.56
CA GLY A 135 17.30 12.83 3.33
C GLY A 135 16.20 11.78 3.41
N THR A 136 16.21 10.76 2.55
CA THR A 136 15.27 9.62 2.66
C THR A 136 15.83 8.49 3.51
N GLN A 137 14.94 7.77 4.18
CA GLN A 137 15.24 6.60 4.99
C GLN A 137 14.23 5.48 4.73
N ALA A 138 14.70 4.25 4.57
CA ALA A 138 13.89 3.05 4.54
C ALA A 138 13.67 2.57 5.98
N THR A 139 12.40 2.39 6.33
CA THR A 139 11.97 2.12 7.71
C THR A 139 10.93 1.01 7.70
N ALA A 140 10.95 0.14 8.71
CA ALA A 140 9.93 -0.89 8.91
C ALA A 140 9.26 -0.75 10.28
N VAL A 141 7.95 -1.04 10.32
CA VAL A 141 7.14 -1.10 11.55
C VAL A 141 6.32 -2.39 11.56
N ARG A 142 5.93 -2.87 12.73
CA ARG A 142 4.89 -3.90 12.87
C ARG A 142 3.53 -3.27 12.62
N HIS A 143 2.67 -3.87 11.81
CA HIS A 143 1.48 -3.18 11.29
C HIS A 143 0.46 -2.72 12.35
N ASP A 144 0.43 -3.37 13.52
CA ASP A 144 -0.50 -3.12 14.64
C ASP A 144 0.16 -2.46 15.87
N GLU A 145 1.47 -2.19 15.84
CA GLU A 145 2.20 -1.63 17.00
C GLU A 145 2.55 -0.16 16.79
N THR A 146 2.05 0.70 17.67
CA THR A 146 2.29 2.15 17.62
C THR A 146 3.26 2.65 18.69
N THR A 147 3.61 1.80 19.66
CA THR A 147 4.47 2.14 20.80
C THR A 147 5.90 1.67 20.62
N THR A 148 6.13 0.68 19.75
CA THR A 148 7.46 0.21 19.37
C THR A 148 8.10 1.23 18.42
N ALA A 149 9.35 1.60 18.69
CA ALA A 149 10.08 2.50 17.80
C ALA A 149 10.21 1.89 16.39
N PRO A 150 10.02 2.68 15.32
CA PRO A 150 10.28 2.22 13.96
C PRO A 150 11.71 1.72 13.80
N VAL A 151 11.87 0.66 13.00
CA VAL A 151 13.19 0.07 12.73
C VAL A 151 13.76 0.69 11.46
N ALA A 152 14.85 1.44 11.61
CA ALA A 152 15.64 1.89 10.47
C ALA A 152 16.29 0.69 9.77
N LEU A 153 16.06 0.58 8.45
CA LEU A 153 16.58 -0.53 7.66
C LEU A 153 18.05 -0.35 7.28
N SER A 154 18.60 0.86 7.32
CA SER A 154 20.02 1.11 7.09
C SER A 154 20.68 1.73 8.32
N GLU A 155 21.93 1.33 8.59
CA GLU A 155 22.82 2.02 9.54
C GLU A 155 23.71 3.09 8.87
N SER A 156 23.60 3.26 7.54
CA SER A 156 24.34 4.27 6.80
C SER A 156 23.83 5.68 7.09
N THR A 157 24.75 6.64 7.04
CA THR A 157 24.42 8.07 7.07
C THR A 157 23.96 8.60 5.71
N GLU A 158 24.02 7.77 4.66
CA GLU A 158 23.52 8.11 3.32
C GLU A 158 22.00 7.89 3.23
N THR A 159 21.38 8.49 2.21
CA THR A 159 19.97 8.26 1.93
C THR A 159 19.69 6.81 1.58
N ASN A 160 18.52 6.30 1.98
CA ASN A 160 18.08 4.96 1.67
C ASN A 160 16.57 4.89 1.42
N ARG A 161 16.14 4.04 0.47
CA ARG A 161 14.81 4.11 -0.15
C ARG A 161 14.38 2.78 -0.79
N PHE A 162 13.11 2.74 -1.20
CA PHE A 162 12.50 1.67 -2.01
C PHE A 162 12.62 0.27 -1.39
N PRO A 163 12.16 0.06 -0.14
CA PRO A 163 12.21 -1.27 0.46
C PRO A 163 11.34 -2.27 -0.33
N ARG A 164 11.81 -3.52 -0.47
CA ARG A 164 11.11 -4.65 -1.11
C ARG A 164 11.40 -5.94 -0.36
N TRP A 165 10.37 -6.73 -0.08
CA TRP A 165 10.53 -7.99 0.66
C TRP A 165 10.83 -9.15 -0.28
N SER A 166 11.65 -10.07 0.20
CA SER A 166 11.89 -11.39 -0.39
C SER A 166 10.62 -12.24 -0.43
N ALA A 167 10.60 -13.22 -1.34
CA ALA A 167 9.48 -14.11 -1.58
C ALA A 167 8.94 -14.78 -0.30
N ASP A 168 9.84 -15.22 0.58
CA ASP A 168 9.54 -15.92 1.83
C ASP A 168 9.37 -14.97 3.02
N GLY A 169 9.43 -13.66 2.81
CA GLY A 169 9.31 -12.65 3.86
C GLY A 169 10.40 -12.69 4.92
N SER A 170 11.53 -13.36 4.68
CA SER A 170 12.64 -13.50 5.63
C SER A 170 13.67 -12.36 5.54
N ALA A 171 13.65 -11.60 4.45
CA ALA A 171 14.55 -10.49 4.20
C ALA A 171 13.87 -9.32 3.49
N VAL A 172 14.39 -8.11 3.70
CA VAL A 172 14.02 -6.87 3.01
C VAL A 172 15.23 -6.29 2.29
N ALA A 173 15.09 -6.00 1.00
CA ALA A 173 16.06 -5.26 0.20
C ALA A 173 15.67 -3.78 0.12
N PHE A 174 16.65 -2.90 -0.01
CA PHE A 174 16.47 -1.46 -0.18
C PHE A 174 17.68 -0.86 -0.89
N VAL A 175 17.52 0.34 -1.44
CA VAL A 175 18.61 1.10 -2.05
C VAL A 175 19.28 1.96 -1.00
N GLU A 176 20.60 1.95 -0.96
CA GLU A 176 21.43 2.81 -0.11
C GLU A 176 22.37 3.66 -0.97
N GLY A 177 22.51 4.94 -0.63
CA GLY A 177 23.38 5.89 -1.33
C GLY A 177 22.63 6.99 -2.05
N ALA A 178 23.35 8.05 -2.41
CA ALA A 178 22.77 9.21 -3.08
C ALA A 178 22.15 8.82 -4.44
N GLU A 179 21.06 9.49 -4.77
CA GLU A 179 20.35 9.27 -6.02
C GLU A 179 21.08 9.89 -7.22
N GLY A 180 21.07 9.20 -8.36
CA GLY A 180 21.49 9.79 -9.64
C GLY A 180 22.99 9.89 -9.86
N VAL A 181 23.81 9.29 -8.98
CA VAL A 181 25.28 9.44 -9.01
C VAL A 181 26.05 8.14 -9.31
N GLY A 182 25.39 7.00 -9.57
CA GLY A 182 26.09 5.76 -9.95
C GLY A 182 26.72 4.96 -8.81
N THR A 183 26.69 5.50 -7.59
CA THR A 183 27.29 4.89 -6.39
C THR A 183 26.27 4.21 -5.48
N SER A 184 24.98 4.27 -5.82
CA SER A 184 23.92 3.59 -5.07
C SER A 184 24.20 2.07 -4.99
N ARG A 185 23.84 1.45 -3.88
CA ARG A 185 23.98 0.02 -3.60
C ARG A 185 22.62 -0.58 -3.33
N LEU A 186 22.37 -1.76 -3.87
CA LEU A 186 21.22 -2.56 -3.50
C LEU A 186 21.64 -3.47 -2.35
N VAL A 187 21.02 -3.29 -1.20
CA VAL A 187 21.37 -3.94 0.07
C VAL A 187 20.17 -4.71 0.58
N SER A 188 20.40 -5.78 1.35
CA SER A 188 19.34 -6.51 2.05
C SER A 188 19.66 -6.73 3.52
N ARG A 189 18.61 -6.94 4.31
CA ARG A 189 18.68 -7.34 5.72
C ARG A 189 17.72 -8.48 5.99
N THR A 190 18.17 -9.43 6.79
CA THR A 190 17.37 -10.58 7.23
C THR A 190 16.61 -10.26 8.51
N LEU A 191 15.54 -11.02 8.76
CA LEU A 191 14.84 -11.03 10.04
C LEU A 191 15.50 -11.97 11.05
N PRO A 192 15.42 -11.67 12.36
CA PRO A 192 14.87 -10.43 12.95
C PRO A 192 15.72 -9.21 12.59
N LEU A 193 15.11 -8.02 12.43
CA LEU A 193 15.82 -6.80 12.01
C LEU A 193 16.76 -6.28 13.12
N THR A 194 17.95 -6.87 13.24
CA THR A 194 18.97 -6.48 14.22
C THR A 194 20.13 -5.77 13.56
N ALA A 195 20.77 -4.83 14.27
CA ALA A 195 21.84 -4.00 13.73
C ALA A 195 23.02 -4.83 13.18
N GLY A 196 23.60 -4.40 12.06
CA GLY A 196 24.81 -5.00 11.48
C GLY A 196 24.59 -6.23 10.61
N GLN A 197 23.35 -6.48 10.14
CA GLN A 197 22.99 -7.62 9.28
C GLN A 197 22.84 -7.28 7.78
N SER A 198 23.42 -6.17 7.35
CA SER A 198 23.29 -5.66 5.98
C SER A 198 24.20 -6.42 5.00
N THR A 199 23.62 -6.96 3.92
CA THR A 199 24.33 -7.65 2.83
C THR A 199 24.16 -6.87 1.53
N VAL A 200 25.27 -6.46 0.90
CA VAL A 200 25.24 -5.82 -0.42
C VAL A 200 24.97 -6.89 -1.49
N LEU A 201 23.88 -6.73 -2.24
CA LEU A 201 23.47 -7.65 -3.30
C LEU A 201 24.15 -7.30 -4.63
N THR A 202 24.22 -6.01 -4.94
CA THR A 202 24.95 -5.44 -6.09
C THR A 202 25.17 -3.94 -5.91
N SER A 203 25.98 -3.33 -6.77
CA SER A 203 26.23 -1.87 -6.81
C SER A 203 25.79 -1.27 -8.14
N GLY A 204 25.49 0.03 -8.14
CA GLY A 204 25.14 0.79 -9.33
C GLY A 204 26.22 0.68 -10.41
N THR A 205 27.49 0.72 -10.03
CA THR A 205 28.61 0.49 -10.95
C THR A 205 28.58 -0.90 -11.58
N ALA A 206 28.38 -1.96 -10.79
CA ALA A 206 28.33 -3.34 -11.29
C ALA A 206 27.08 -3.62 -12.15
N ALA A 207 25.99 -2.91 -11.88
CA ALA A 207 24.72 -2.98 -12.59
C ALA A 207 24.59 -1.92 -13.72
N GLU A 208 25.63 -1.13 -13.95
CA GLU A 208 25.64 0.01 -14.88
C GLU A 208 24.45 0.98 -14.70
N THR A 209 23.97 1.18 -13.48
CA THR A 209 22.79 1.99 -13.17
C THR A 209 23.11 3.06 -12.14
N GLU A 210 22.50 4.23 -12.28
CA GLU A 210 22.63 5.33 -11.33
C GLU A 210 21.78 5.17 -10.07
N ASP A 211 20.70 4.40 -10.20
CA ASP A 211 19.74 4.09 -9.15
C ASP A 211 18.98 2.77 -9.49
N PHE A 212 18.16 2.28 -8.56
CA PHE A 212 17.31 1.09 -8.73
C PHE A 212 15.82 1.43 -8.58
N PRO A 213 15.24 2.28 -9.46
CA PRO A 213 13.82 2.59 -9.43
C PRO A 213 12.97 1.42 -9.90
N GLN A 214 11.69 1.41 -9.53
CA GLN A 214 10.71 0.39 -9.89
C GLN A 214 11.21 -1.01 -9.54
N LEU A 215 11.90 -1.12 -8.40
CA LEU A 215 12.45 -2.37 -7.87
C LEU A 215 11.30 -3.31 -7.49
N GLU A 216 11.43 -4.59 -7.74
CA GLU A 216 10.54 -5.64 -7.24
C GLU A 216 11.33 -6.89 -6.86
N TRP A 217 10.90 -7.59 -5.81
CA TRP A 217 11.55 -8.84 -5.37
C TRP A 217 10.54 -9.97 -5.27
N TRP A 218 9.53 -9.86 -4.40
CA TRP A 218 8.44 -10.84 -4.32
C TRP A 218 7.62 -10.92 -5.62
N PRO A 219 7.13 -12.12 -6.00
CA PRO A 219 7.38 -13.46 -5.41
C PRO A 219 8.66 -14.15 -5.91
N SER A 220 9.52 -13.47 -6.66
CA SER A 220 10.72 -14.08 -7.24
C SER A 220 11.82 -14.31 -6.20
N ARG A 221 12.74 -15.21 -6.54
CA ARG A 221 14.04 -15.35 -5.85
C ARG A 221 15.07 -14.35 -6.35
N SER A 222 14.74 -13.54 -7.35
CA SER A 222 15.59 -12.50 -7.92
C SER A 222 14.93 -11.14 -7.75
N LEU A 223 15.74 -10.09 -7.66
CA LEU A 223 15.26 -8.71 -7.75
C LEU A 223 15.28 -8.29 -9.22
N VAL A 224 14.29 -7.49 -9.61
CA VAL A 224 14.22 -6.82 -10.91
C VAL A 224 14.03 -5.32 -10.71
N TRP A 225 14.64 -4.50 -11.56
CA TRP A 225 14.47 -3.05 -11.54
C TRP A 225 14.59 -2.47 -12.96
N THR A 226 14.26 -1.19 -13.09
CA THR A 226 14.46 -0.44 -14.33
C THR A 226 15.78 0.32 -14.28
N LYS A 227 16.62 0.19 -15.32
CA LYS A 227 17.91 0.88 -15.42
C LYS A 227 17.70 2.40 -15.46
N LYS A 228 18.44 3.12 -14.62
CA LYS A 228 18.54 4.59 -14.60
C LYS A 228 19.91 5.01 -15.13
N SER A 229 19.93 5.87 -16.16
CA SER A 229 21.17 6.46 -16.69
C SER A 229 20.88 7.86 -17.24
N GLY A 230 21.40 8.88 -16.56
CA GLY A 230 21.10 10.29 -16.78
C GLY A 230 19.60 10.55 -16.81
N ALA A 231 19.12 11.19 -17.88
CA ALA A 231 17.70 11.46 -18.07
C ALA A 231 16.88 10.20 -18.45
N SER A 232 17.52 9.08 -18.79
CA SER A 232 16.84 7.86 -19.25
C SER A 232 16.51 6.93 -18.08
N THR A 233 15.27 6.43 -18.06
CA THR A 233 14.81 5.37 -17.16
C THR A 233 14.13 4.30 -18.02
N SER A 234 14.87 3.27 -18.44
CA SER A 234 14.38 2.24 -19.37
C SER A 234 15.33 1.04 -19.44
N GLY A 235 14.76 -0.15 -19.66
CA GLY A 235 15.47 -1.42 -19.75
C GLY A 235 15.49 -2.12 -18.41
N LEU A 236 15.13 -3.39 -18.38
CA LEU A 236 14.99 -4.16 -17.15
C LEU A 236 16.28 -4.91 -16.85
N TRP A 237 16.65 -4.95 -15.57
CA TRP A 237 17.81 -5.66 -15.07
C TRP A 237 17.40 -6.52 -13.89
N SER A 238 18.17 -7.59 -13.63
CA SER A 238 17.94 -8.46 -12.49
C SER A 238 19.24 -8.89 -11.80
N VAL A 239 19.11 -9.26 -10.53
CA VAL A 239 20.17 -9.87 -9.73
C VAL A 239 19.54 -10.96 -8.85
N PRO A 240 20.24 -12.09 -8.58
CA PRO A 240 19.76 -13.06 -7.61
C PRO A 240 19.56 -12.43 -6.23
N GLY A 241 18.57 -12.89 -5.46
CA GLY A 241 18.28 -12.40 -4.12
C GLY A 241 19.38 -12.67 -3.09
N ALA A 242 20.27 -13.62 -3.38
CA ALA A 242 21.50 -13.86 -2.61
C ALA A 242 22.67 -12.93 -3.01
N GLY A 243 22.44 -12.01 -3.97
CA GLY A 243 23.46 -11.17 -4.60
C GLY A 243 24.15 -11.87 -5.77
N GLY A 244 25.08 -11.15 -6.40
CA GLY A 244 25.90 -11.67 -7.49
C GLY A 244 25.92 -10.75 -8.71
N THR A 245 26.18 -11.32 -9.89
CA THR A 245 26.26 -10.55 -11.13
C THR A 245 24.86 -10.12 -11.59
N ALA A 246 24.68 -8.81 -11.74
CA ALA A 246 23.50 -8.25 -12.36
C ALA A 246 23.48 -8.53 -13.87
N VAL A 247 22.32 -8.84 -14.42
CA VAL A 247 22.14 -9.12 -15.85
C VAL A 247 21.00 -8.29 -16.44
N ALA A 248 21.21 -7.79 -17.66
CA ALA A 248 20.16 -7.14 -18.44
C ALA A 248 19.13 -8.19 -18.91
N LEU A 249 17.84 -7.89 -18.72
CA LEU A 249 16.71 -8.70 -19.19
C LEU A 249 16.11 -8.13 -20.47
N THR A 250 16.02 -6.80 -20.57
CA THR A 250 15.49 -6.12 -21.77
C THR A 250 16.30 -4.88 -22.12
N ALA A 251 16.33 -4.52 -23.41
CA ALA A 251 16.93 -3.27 -23.86
C ALA A 251 16.03 -2.04 -23.59
N SER A 252 14.73 -2.25 -23.44
CA SER A 252 13.75 -1.20 -23.18
C SER A 252 12.62 -1.67 -22.27
N GLY A 253 11.93 -0.71 -21.68
CA GLY A 253 10.75 -0.96 -20.84
C GLY A 253 10.93 -0.53 -19.39
N VAL A 254 9.81 -0.47 -18.68
CA VAL A 254 9.68 0.06 -17.32
C VAL A 254 8.60 -0.71 -16.55
N PHE A 255 8.49 -0.45 -15.23
CA PHE A 255 7.47 -1.01 -14.34
C PHE A 255 7.36 -2.55 -14.40
N PRO A 256 8.44 -3.28 -14.06
CA PRO A 256 8.39 -4.74 -14.02
C PRO A 256 7.44 -5.23 -12.92
N SER A 257 6.65 -6.25 -13.21
CA SER A 257 5.87 -7.01 -12.24
C SER A 257 6.06 -8.50 -12.47
N TRP A 258 6.59 -9.18 -11.46
CA TRP A 258 6.71 -10.64 -11.46
C TRP A 258 5.35 -11.34 -11.57
N ALA A 259 5.28 -12.38 -12.38
CA ALA A 259 4.16 -13.32 -12.41
C ALA A 259 4.16 -14.23 -11.17
N SER A 260 3.03 -14.90 -10.96
CA SER A 260 2.81 -15.89 -9.90
C SER A 260 3.88 -16.99 -9.83
N ASN A 261 4.43 -17.35 -10.99
CA ASN A 261 5.50 -18.35 -11.10
C ASN A 261 6.89 -17.87 -10.62
N GLY A 262 7.05 -16.60 -10.25
CA GLY A 262 8.30 -16.01 -9.77
C GLY A 262 9.46 -15.96 -10.77
N THR A 263 9.20 -16.23 -12.05
CA THR A 263 10.23 -16.34 -13.10
C THR A 263 9.89 -15.55 -14.36
N SER A 264 8.61 -15.43 -14.70
CA SER A 264 8.12 -14.57 -15.77
C SER A 264 7.75 -13.20 -15.21
N LEU A 265 7.75 -12.17 -16.05
CA LEU A 265 7.37 -10.82 -15.68
C LEU A 265 6.52 -10.16 -16.76
N ALA A 266 5.65 -9.25 -16.34
CA ALA A 266 5.06 -8.24 -17.20
C ALA A 266 5.78 -6.91 -17.01
N TYR A 267 5.75 -6.07 -18.03
CA TYR A 267 6.35 -4.74 -18.02
C TYR A 267 5.71 -3.88 -19.10
N SER A 268 6.02 -2.58 -19.16
CA SER A 268 5.50 -1.72 -20.22
C SER A 268 6.58 -1.05 -21.05
N THR A 269 6.26 -0.79 -22.32
CA THR A 269 7.08 -0.03 -23.26
C THR A 269 6.25 1.06 -23.93
N ASN A 270 6.91 2.13 -24.39
CA ASN A 270 6.22 3.18 -25.16
C ASN A 270 5.68 2.69 -26.51
N ALA A 271 6.35 1.72 -27.12
CA ALA A 271 6.02 1.28 -28.47
C ALA A 271 4.81 0.34 -28.47
N GLU A 272 4.80 -0.64 -27.56
CA GLU A 272 3.83 -1.74 -27.58
C GLU A 272 2.80 -1.67 -26.43
N GLY A 273 3.07 -0.87 -25.39
CA GLY A 273 2.30 -0.92 -24.14
C GLY A 273 2.73 -2.11 -23.27
N VAL A 274 1.76 -2.90 -22.79
CA VAL A 274 2.00 -4.03 -21.90
C VAL A 274 2.67 -5.20 -22.64
N MET A 275 3.76 -5.68 -22.07
CA MET A 275 4.62 -6.76 -22.56
C MET A 275 4.74 -7.85 -21.50
N THR A 276 5.03 -9.08 -21.94
CA THR A 276 5.46 -10.19 -21.06
C THR A 276 6.82 -10.71 -21.47
N LEU A 277 7.57 -11.24 -20.51
CA LEU A 277 8.87 -11.84 -20.69
C LEU A 277 9.03 -13.05 -19.78
N THR A 278 9.54 -14.14 -20.34
CA THR A 278 10.21 -15.19 -19.57
C THR A 278 11.70 -15.11 -19.91
N PRO A 279 12.60 -14.91 -18.93
CA PRO A 279 14.03 -14.80 -19.20
C PRO A 279 14.55 -15.94 -20.07
N GLY A 280 15.31 -15.61 -21.11
CA GLY A 280 15.79 -16.56 -22.12
C GLY A 280 14.83 -16.82 -23.28
N GLN A 281 13.61 -16.28 -23.24
CA GLN A 281 12.65 -16.28 -24.36
C GLN A 281 12.47 -14.85 -24.91
N PRO A 282 12.04 -14.70 -26.18
CA PRO A 282 11.64 -13.40 -26.71
C PRO A 282 10.48 -12.80 -25.90
N ALA A 283 10.55 -11.49 -25.65
CA ALA A 283 9.42 -10.76 -25.08
C ALA A 283 8.26 -10.67 -26.08
N ALA A 284 7.03 -10.65 -25.58
CA ALA A 284 5.82 -10.61 -26.40
C ALA A 284 4.87 -9.50 -25.94
N ALA A 285 4.30 -8.77 -26.89
CA ALA A 285 3.24 -7.81 -26.62
C ALA A 285 1.96 -8.54 -26.20
N VAL A 286 1.29 -8.04 -25.18
CA VAL A 286 0.01 -8.61 -24.75
C VAL A 286 -1.11 -8.03 -25.60
N THR A 287 -1.88 -8.89 -26.26
CA THR A 287 -3.01 -8.43 -27.09
C THR A 287 -4.03 -7.69 -26.22
N GLY A 288 -4.32 -6.43 -26.58
CA GLY A 288 -5.17 -5.52 -25.79
C GLY A 288 -4.40 -4.60 -24.83
N GLY A 289 -3.10 -4.84 -24.64
CA GLY A 289 -2.23 -4.05 -23.76
C GLY A 289 -1.67 -2.76 -24.38
N THR A 290 -2.03 -2.42 -25.62
CA THR A 290 -1.47 -1.27 -26.34
C THR A 290 -1.76 0.05 -25.62
N GLY A 291 -0.69 0.83 -25.39
CA GLY A 291 -0.71 2.09 -24.65
C GLY A 291 -0.90 1.92 -23.13
N GLY A 292 -0.91 0.68 -22.63
CA GLY A 292 -0.97 0.38 -21.21
C GLY A 292 0.40 0.47 -20.53
N GLU A 293 0.39 0.83 -19.25
CA GLU A 293 1.56 0.96 -18.40
C GLU A 293 1.29 0.47 -16.97
N GLN A 294 2.36 0.35 -16.18
CA GLN A 294 2.32 -0.09 -14.78
C GLN A 294 1.53 -1.41 -14.58
N PRO A 295 1.90 -2.48 -15.31
CA PRO A 295 1.25 -3.76 -15.15
C PRO A 295 1.54 -4.34 -13.76
N TYR A 296 0.52 -4.92 -13.14
CA TYR A 296 0.60 -5.72 -11.93
C TYR A 296 -0.01 -7.09 -12.20
N HIS A 297 0.76 -8.15 -12.01
CA HIS A 297 0.23 -9.51 -12.00
C HIS A 297 -0.43 -9.80 -10.66
N ASN A 298 -1.62 -10.37 -10.71
CA ASN A 298 -2.21 -10.99 -9.54
C ASN A 298 -1.60 -12.38 -9.31
N GLN A 299 -1.31 -12.71 -8.05
CA GLN A 299 -0.63 -13.95 -7.72
C GLN A 299 -1.55 -15.18 -7.62
N ALA A 300 -2.85 -14.98 -7.40
CA ALA A 300 -3.81 -16.07 -7.26
C ALA A 300 -4.43 -16.48 -8.61
N ASN A 301 -4.64 -15.53 -9.51
CA ASN A 301 -5.39 -15.75 -10.75
C ASN A 301 -4.67 -15.31 -12.03
N ASP A 302 -3.42 -14.81 -11.93
CA ASP A 302 -2.53 -14.44 -13.04
C ASP A 302 -3.05 -13.31 -13.96
N TRP A 303 -4.19 -12.69 -13.64
CA TRP A 303 -4.68 -11.53 -14.37
C TRP A 303 -3.68 -10.37 -14.27
N LEU A 304 -3.57 -9.61 -15.36
CA LEU A 304 -2.86 -8.35 -15.39
C LEU A 304 -3.83 -7.21 -15.10
N LEU A 305 -3.42 -6.32 -14.20
CA LEU A 305 -3.99 -4.98 -14.09
C LEU A 305 -3.00 -3.96 -14.61
N TYR A 306 -3.47 -3.02 -15.41
CA TYR A 306 -2.63 -1.97 -15.95
C TYR A 306 -3.40 -0.66 -16.03
N ALA A 307 -2.66 0.45 -16.04
CA ALA A 307 -3.19 1.78 -16.27
C ALA A 307 -3.06 2.14 -17.75
N LYS A 308 -3.99 2.92 -18.28
CA LYS A 308 -3.91 3.46 -19.64
C LYS A 308 -4.48 4.86 -19.66
N ALA A 309 -3.74 5.79 -20.26
CA ALA A 309 -4.19 7.17 -20.40
C ALA A 309 -5.38 7.25 -21.37
N ASN A 310 -6.43 7.95 -20.94
CA ASN A 310 -7.59 8.30 -21.74
C ASN A 310 -7.74 9.84 -21.73
N GLY A 311 -6.95 10.49 -22.58
CA GLY A 311 -6.86 11.94 -22.63
C GLY A 311 -5.83 12.53 -21.67
N SER A 312 -5.78 13.86 -21.63
CA SER A 312 -4.84 14.63 -20.83
C SER A 312 -5.42 16.00 -20.49
N ASP A 313 -5.10 16.48 -19.31
CA ASP A 313 -5.27 17.87 -18.92
C ASP A 313 -3.92 18.61 -18.99
N ALA A 314 -3.95 19.92 -19.30
CA ALA A 314 -2.74 20.70 -19.52
C ALA A 314 -1.87 20.91 -18.27
N VAL A 315 -2.49 20.91 -17.08
CA VAL A 315 -1.83 21.11 -15.78
C VAL A 315 -1.61 19.77 -15.08
N ILE A 316 -2.63 18.91 -15.07
CA ILE A 316 -2.60 17.62 -14.36
C ILE A 316 -1.82 16.57 -15.14
N GLY A 317 -1.85 16.63 -16.48
CA GLY A 317 -1.18 15.66 -17.35
C GLY A 317 -2.11 14.51 -17.79
N PRO A 318 -1.56 13.32 -18.09
CA PRO A 318 -2.35 12.19 -18.58
C PRO A 318 -3.41 11.74 -17.58
N LEU A 319 -4.64 11.51 -18.06
CA LEU A 319 -5.76 11.07 -17.24
C LEU A 319 -5.90 9.55 -17.37
N TYR A 320 -5.43 8.82 -16.38
CA TYR A 320 -5.40 7.36 -16.43
C TYR A 320 -6.73 6.72 -16.01
N GLU A 321 -7.01 5.59 -16.66
CA GLU A 321 -8.02 4.60 -16.31
C GLU A 321 -7.33 3.27 -16.04
N ILE A 322 -8.00 2.35 -15.34
CA ILE A 322 -7.43 1.04 -15.03
C ILE A 322 -8.28 -0.09 -15.59
N PHE A 323 -7.59 -1.12 -16.07
CA PHE A 323 -8.17 -2.25 -16.78
C PHE A 323 -7.53 -3.55 -16.35
N THR A 324 -8.25 -4.65 -16.58
CA THR A 324 -7.69 -6.00 -16.52
C THR A 324 -7.69 -6.68 -17.86
N LEU A 325 -6.74 -7.59 -18.05
CA LEU A 325 -6.71 -8.54 -19.16
C LEU A 325 -5.88 -9.78 -18.79
N SER A 326 -6.06 -10.87 -19.52
CA SER A 326 -5.23 -12.06 -19.35
C SER A 326 -3.83 -11.79 -19.94
N PRO A 327 -2.73 -12.30 -19.33
CA PRO A 327 -1.38 -12.16 -19.87
C PRO A 327 -1.20 -12.80 -21.24
N THR A 328 -2.07 -13.74 -21.63
CA THR A 328 -2.12 -14.32 -22.98
C THR A 328 -2.93 -13.49 -23.97
N GLY A 329 -3.44 -12.33 -23.53
CA GLY A 329 -4.41 -11.49 -24.25
C GLY A 329 -5.85 -11.94 -24.07
N GLY A 330 -6.78 -11.15 -24.61
CA GLY A 330 -8.21 -11.47 -24.60
C GLY A 330 -9.09 -10.24 -24.36
N THR A 331 -10.22 -10.45 -23.68
CA THR A 331 -11.14 -9.39 -23.31
C THR A 331 -10.48 -8.44 -22.31
N ILE A 332 -10.56 -7.15 -22.61
CA ILE A 332 -10.16 -6.07 -21.71
C ILE A 332 -11.37 -5.73 -20.84
N ASN A 333 -11.22 -5.76 -19.52
CA ASN A 333 -12.28 -5.35 -18.60
C ASN A 333 -11.93 -4.00 -17.95
N PRO A 334 -12.73 -2.94 -18.16
CA PRO A 334 -12.59 -1.69 -17.42
C PRO A 334 -12.89 -1.92 -15.94
N ILE A 335 -12.01 -1.43 -15.06
CA ILE A 335 -12.16 -1.54 -13.60
C ILE A 335 -12.59 -0.22 -12.99
N ALA A 336 -11.93 0.88 -13.39
CA ALA A 336 -12.30 2.23 -13.00
C ALA A 336 -11.90 3.22 -14.11
N ASN A 337 -12.85 4.07 -14.48
CA ASN A 337 -12.70 5.06 -15.54
C ASN A 337 -12.53 6.47 -14.96
N THR A 338 -12.13 7.40 -15.81
CA THR A 338 -12.22 8.85 -15.53
C THR A 338 -13.68 9.25 -15.32
N SER A 339 -13.91 10.33 -14.59
CA SER A 339 -15.26 10.90 -14.41
C SER A 339 -15.25 12.39 -14.63
N SER A 340 -16.41 12.95 -14.99
CA SER A 340 -16.64 14.39 -15.08
C SER A 340 -18.02 14.71 -14.51
N GLU A 341 -18.05 15.52 -13.45
CA GLU A 341 -19.25 15.94 -12.75
C GLU A 341 -19.47 17.44 -13.00
N PRO A 342 -20.54 17.85 -13.71
CA PRO A 342 -20.79 19.27 -13.96
C PRO A 342 -21.03 20.06 -12.67
N THR A 343 -20.45 21.26 -12.60
CA THR A 343 -20.66 22.21 -11.51
C THR A 343 -20.98 23.61 -12.06
N SER A 344 -21.34 24.55 -11.18
CA SER A 344 -21.37 25.95 -11.57
C SER A 344 -19.97 26.40 -11.99
N GLY A 345 -19.80 26.89 -13.22
CA GLY A 345 -18.53 27.41 -13.73
C GLY A 345 -17.48 26.37 -14.13
N GLY A 346 -17.85 25.11 -14.38
CA GLY A 346 -16.93 24.08 -14.85
C GLY A 346 -17.40 22.66 -14.55
N SER A 347 -16.44 21.79 -14.24
CA SER A 347 -16.68 20.43 -13.72
C SER A 347 -15.69 20.06 -12.62
N VAL A 348 -16.03 19.00 -11.88
CA VAL A 348 -15.08 18.23 -11.09
C VAL A 348 -14.78 16.96 -11.85
N ASP A 349 -13.55 16.83 -12.30
CA ASP A 349 -13.08 15.70 -13.09
C ASP A 349 -12.23 14.78 -12.21
N SER A 350 -12.04 13.52 -12.65
CA SER A 350 -11.15 12.59 -11.95
C SER A 350 -10.37 11.67 -12.88
N TYR A 351 -9.24 11.19 -12.38
CA TYR A 351 -8.44 10.13 -12.98
C TYR A 351 -7.99 9.11 -11.93
N ILE A 352 -7.45 7.99 -12.37
CA ILE A 352 -7.04 6.88 -11.50
C ILE A 352 -5.51 6.84 -11.36
N ALA A 353 -5.00 6.54 -10.16
CA ALA A 353 -3.58 6.36 -9.90
C ALA A 353 -3.34 5.26 -8.85
N ASN A 354 -2.07 4.83 -8.72
CA ASN A 354 -1.58 4.01 -7.61
C ASN A 354 -2.37 2.72 -7.36
N GLN A 355 -2.70 2.03 -8.46
CA GLN A 355 -3.49 0.80 -8.44
C GLN A 355 -2.72 -0.40 -7.88
N THR A 356 -3.42 -1.34 -7.24
CA THR A 356 -2.87 -2.61 -6.72
C THR A 356 -3.96 -3.67 -6.54
N TRP A 357 -3.58 -4.94 -6.42
CA TRP A 357 -4.52 -6.06 -6.23
C TRP A 357 -4.43 -6.64 -4.84
N ALA A 358 -5.57 -7.08 -4.33
CA ALA A 358 -5.60 -8.00 -3.21
C ALA A 358 -4.93 -9.33 -3.61
N PRO A 359 -4.25 -10.00 -2.67
CA PRO A 359 -3.47 -11.21 -2.95
C PRO A 359 -4.32 -12.36 -3.50
N ASP A 360 -5.59 -12.45 -3.10
CA ASP A 360 -6.56 -13.45 -3.57
C ASP A 360 -7.19 -13.11 -4.94
N GLY A 361 -6.91 -11.91 -5.45
CA GLY A 361 -7.42 -11.38 -6.71
C GLY A 361 -8.91 -11.06 -6.74
N THR A 362 -9.54 -10.90 -5.58
CA THR A 362 -10.98 -10.56 -5.49
C THR A 362 -11.22 -9.06 -5.37
N TRP A 363 -10.20 -8.26 -5.11
CA TRP A 363 -10.30 -6.81 -4.98
C TRP A 363 -9.14 -6.08 -5.65
N VAL A 364 -9.43 -4.89 -6.16
CA VAL A 364 -8.46 -3.89 -6.60
C VAL A 364 -8.61 -2.67 -5.72
N ALA A 365 -7.49 -2.14 -5.23
CA ALA A 365 -7.43 -0.82 -4.61
C ALA A 365 -6.77 0.16 -5.58
N TYR A 366 -7.28 1.38 -5.62
CA TYR A 366 -6.70 2.47 -6.41
C TYR A 366 -7.03 3.81 -5.78
N VAL A 367 -6.31 4.84 -6.20
CA VAL A 367 -6.59 6.23 -5.84
C VAL A 367 -7.38 6.85 -6.98
N ARG A 368 -8.56 7.37 -6.69
CA ARG A 368 -9.26 8.32 -7.56
C ARG A 368 -8.84 9.72 -7.16
N THR A 369 -8.21 10.43 -8.09
CA THR A 369 -7.76 11.80 -7.87
C THR A 369 -8.71 12.78 -8.55
N TYR A 370 -9.33 13.65 -7.75
CA TYR A 370 -10.26 14.67 -8.20
C TYR A 370 -9.57 16.01 -8.41
N PHE A 371 -9.98 16.71 -9.45
CA PHE A 371 -9.54 18.07 -9.75
C PHE A 371 -10.69 18.92 -10.28
N SER A 372 -10.58 20.21 -10.02
CA SER A 372 -11.45 21.24 -10.56
C SER A 372 -11.02 21.55 -11.99
N ASN A 373 -11.98 21.60 -12.91
CA ASN A 373 -11.79 21.94 -14.32
C ASN A 373 -12.71 23.13 -14.70
N PRO A 374 -12.22 24.37 -14.55
CA PRO A 374 -13.01 25.58 -14.79
C PRO A 374 -13.36 25.80 -16.27
N SER A 375 -14.58 26.26 -16.57
CA SER A 375 -15.00 26.58 -17.94
C SER A 375 -14.51 27.94 -18.44
N ASP A 376 -13.92 28.76 -17.57
CA ASP A 376 -13.48 30.14 -17.85
C ASP A 376 -12.02 30.24 -18.30
N ALA A 377 -11.41 29.12 -18.70
CA ALA A 377 -10.01 28.97 -19.08
C ALA A 377 -9.00 29.16 -17.93
N SER A 378 -9.45 29.27 -16.68
CA SER A 378 -8.55 29.14 -15.53
C SER A 378 -7.91 27.75 -15.48
N PRO A 379 -6.65 27.62 -15.01
CA PRO A 379 -5.98 26.33 -14.96
C PRO A 379 -6.67 25.37 -13.99
N SER A 380 -6.74 24.09 -14.39
CA SER A 380 -7.19 23.00 -13.55
C SER A 380 -6.38 22.90 -12.25
N ALA A 381 -7.02 22.51 -11.15
CA ALA A 381 -6.37 22.38 -9.85
C ALA A 381 -6.88 21.17 -9.07
N LEU A 382 -5.97 20.42 -8.43
CA LEU A 382 -6.34 19.31 -7.54
C LEU A 382 -7.28 19.79 -6.44
N CYS A 383 -8.34 19.04 -6.15
CA CYS A 383 -9.29 19.41 -5.10
C CYS A 383 -8.60 19.60 -3.74
N GLY A 384 -9.02 20.59 -2.96
CA GLY A 384 -8.36 21.00 -1.73
C GLY A 384 -7.19 22.00 -1.91
N ALA A 385 -6.73 22.23 -3.15
CA ALA A 385 -5.83 23.35 -3.43
C ALA A 385 -6.60 24.69 -3.46
N ALA A 386 -5.92 25.80 -3.16
CA ALA A 386 -6.52 27.14 -3.11
C ALA A 386 -7.21 27.58 -4.43
N GLY A 387 -6.85 26.98 -5.57
CA GLY A 387 -7.44 27.24 -6.89
C GLY A 387 -8.61 26.33 -7.28
N ALA A 388 -8.96 25.32 -6.49
CA ALA A 388 -9.94 24.30 -6.85
C ALA A 388 -11.39 24.70 -6.47
N SER A 389 -11.89 25.78 -7.07
CA SER A 389 -13.17 26.39 -6.68
C SER A 389 -14.40 25.51 -6.90
N GLN A 390 -14.31 24.50 -7.77
CA GLN A 390 -15.38 23.54 -8.07
C GLN A 390 -15.45 22.38 -7.06
N CYS A 391 -14.49 22.24 -6.14
CA CYS A 391 -14.38 21.09 -5.23
C CYS A 391 -14.65 21.40 -3.73
N PRO A 392 -15.81 21.99 -3.33
CA PRO A 392 -16.03 22.33 -1.93
C PRO A 392 -16.07 21.06 -1.06
N GLY A 393 -15.15 20.95 -0.09
CA GLY A 393 -15.10 19.85 0.88
C GLY A 393 -14.72 18.48 0.32
N ARG A 394 -14.19 18.41 -0.92
CA ARG A 394 -13.73 17.15 -1.53
C ARG A 394 -12.22 17.04 -1.44
N ASP A 395 -11.73 15.93 -0.89
CA ASP A 395 -10.30 15.60 -0.91
C ASP A 395 -9.83 15.32 -2.34
N ALA A 396 -8.63 15.77 -2.69
CA ALA A 396 -7.99 15.43 -3.96
C ALA A 396 -7.93 13.91 -4.16
N ASN A 397 -7.38 13.19 -3.18
CA ASN A 397 -7.14 11.75 -3.30
C ASN A 397 -8.12 10.98 -2.45
N VAL A 398 -8.79 9.99 -3.04
CA VAL A 398 -9.67 9.07 -2.32
C VAL A 398 -9.32 7.65 -2.74
N ILE A 399 -9.10 6.77 -1.77
CA ILE A 399 -8.86 5.35 -2.03
C ILE A 399 -10.21 4.67 -2.23
N PHE A 400 -10.35 3.98 -3.36
CA PHE A 400 -11.51 3.14 -3.67
C PHE A 400 -11.08 1.69 -3.79
N LEU A 401 -12.00 0.79 -3.44
CA LEU A 401 -11.91 -0.63 -3.74
C LEU A 401 -12.94 -1.00 -4.80
N ARG A 402 -12.54 -1.85 -5.74
CA ARG A 402 -13.43 -2.47 -6.72
C ARG A 402 -13.33 -3.97 -6.61
N LYS A 403 -14.46 -4.64 -6.34
CA LYS A 403 -14.53 -6.09 -6.32
C LYS A 403 -14.36 -6.64 -7.73
N ILE A 404 -13.67 -7.76 -7.85
CA ILE A 404 -13.33 -8.43 -9.09
C ILE A 404 -13.87 -9.85 -9.04
N ASN A 405 -14.41 -10.31 -10.17
CA ASN A 405 -14.63 -11.71 -10.42
C ASN A 405 -13.28 -12.36 -10.84
N PRO A 406 -12.66 -13.21 -10.02
CA PRO A 406 -11.33 -13.74 -10.29
C PRO A 406 -11.28 -14.69 -11.51
N GLN A 407 -12.43 -15.22 -11.95
CA GLN A 407 -12.51 -16.08 -13.13
C GLN A 407 -12.53 -15.27 -14.44
N THR A 408 -13.17 -14.10 -14.44
CA THR A 408 -13.32 -13.27 -15.67
C THR A 408 -12.44 -12.04 -15.69
N GLY A 409 -11.84 -11.67 -14.55
CA GLY A 409 -11.08 -10.43 -14.37
C GLY A 409 -11.95 -9.17 -14.34
N ALA A 410 -13.26 -9.28 -14.55
CA ALA A 410 -14.17 -8.14 -14.63
C ALA A 410 -14.61 -7.64 -13.24
N GLY A 411 -15.00 -6.36 -13.15
CA GLY A 411 -15.56 -5.81 -11.92
C GLY A 411 -16.90 -6.44 -11.55
N ASP A 412 -17.08 -6.76 -10.27
CA ASP A 412 -18.24 -7.47 -9.69
C ASP A 412 -18.93 -6.62 -8.60
N GLY A 413 -19.79 -5.69 -9.01
CA GLY A 413 -20.48 -4.76 -8.09
C GLY A 413 -19.94 -3.33 -8.15
N PRO A 414 -20.40 -2.40 -7.29
CA PRO A 414 -20.01 -1.00 -7.33
C PRO A 414 -18.58 -0.74 -6.80
N GLU A 415 -18.06 0.47 -7.04
CA GLU A 415 -16.87 0.97 -6.35
C GLU A 415 -17.22 1.28 -4.88
N VAL A 416 -16.29 0.99 -3.97
CA VAL A 416 -16.44 1.22 -2.52
C VAL A 416 -15.41 2.24 -2.09
N GLN A 417 -15.86 3.39 -1.60
CA GLN A 417 -14.97 4.38 -1.02
C GLN A 417 -14.39 3.84 0.29
N PHE A 418 -13.07 3.71 0.37
CA PHE A 418 -12.38 3.15 1.52
C PHE A 418 -11.91 4.24 2.49
N VAL A 419 -11.17 5.23 1.98
CA VAL A 419 -10.67 6.35 2.80
C VAL A 419 -10.43 7.61 1.96
N SER A 420 -10.82 8.77 2.50
CA SER A 420 -10.54 10.08 1.89
C SER A 420 -9.20 10.65 2.36
N GLY A 421 -8.52 11.39 1.48
CA GLY A 421 -7.18 11.95 1.71
C GLY A 421 -6.05 10.92 1.69
N GLY A 422 -6.34 9.66 1.33
CA GLY A 422 -5.37 8.57 1.29
C GLY A 422 -4.72 8.37 -0.08
N THR A 423 -3.51 7.83 -0.11
CA THR A 423 -2.80 7.43 -1.33
C THR A 423 -1.96 6.17 -1.10
N LEU A 424 -1.42 5.60 -2.19
CA LEU A 424 -0.54 4.43 -2.20
C LEU A 424 -1.10 3.23 -1.39
N PRO A 425 -2.31 2.75 -1.71
CA PRO A 425 -2.85 1.57 -1.05
C PRO A 425 -1.98 0.33 -1.31
N SER A 426 -1.94 -0.56 -0.32
CA SER A 426 -1.21 -1.84 -0.39
C SER A 426 -1.89 -2.87 0.51
N PHE A 427 -2.36 -3.97 -0.06
CA PHE A 427 -2.98 -5.05 0.70
C PHE A 427 -1.94 -5.85 1.48
N SER A 428 -2.30 -6.26 2.70
CA SER A 428 -1.56 -7.29 3.41
C SER A 428 -1.60 -8.62 2.64
N PRO A 429 -0.63 -9.53 2.82
CA PRO A 429 -0.55 -10.80 2.08
C PRO A 429 -1.74 -11.74 2.32
N ASP A 430 -2.47 -11.55 3.41
CA ASP A 430 -3.69 -12.29 3.74
C ASP A 430 -4.98 -11.57 3.29
N GLY A 431 -4.86 -10.40 2.66
CA GLY A 431 -5.99 -9.60 2.17
C GLY A 431 -6.89 -9.04 3.26
N ARG A 432 -6.45 -8.99 4.53
CA ARG A 432 -7.27 -8.52 5.67
C ARG A 432 -7.05 -7.06 6.05
N PHE A 433 -5.95 -6.46 5.61
CA PHE A 433 -5.59 -5.08 5.91
C PHE A 433 -5.16 -4.35 4.64
N ILE A 434 -5.33 -3.03 4.66
CA ILE A 434 -4.73 -2.12 3.68
C ILE A 434 -3.84 -1.14 4.42
N ALA A 435 -2.57 -1.11 4.03
CA ALA A 435 -1.65 -0.03 4.36
C ALA A 435 -1.80 1.09 3.33
N TYR A 436 -1.77 2.34 3.77
CA TYR A 436 -1.85 3.52 2.91
C TYR A 436 -1.15 4.71 3.55
N VAL A 437 -0.94 5.77 2.78
CA VAL A 437 -0.38 7.03 3.27
C VAL A 437 -1.47 8.10 3.30
N ARG A 438 -1.70 8.72 4.46
CA ARG A 438 -2.65 9.84 4.65
C ARG A 438 -2.00 10.88 5.54
N ALA A 439 -2.10 12.16 5.15
CA ALA A 439 -1.43 13.27 5.85
C ALA A 439 0.06 12.97 6.10
N LYS A 440 0.73 12.38 5.10
CA LYS A 440 2.14 11.94 5.14
C LYS A 440 2.50 10.94 6.25
N ARG A 441 1.52 10.26 6.83
CA ARG A 441 1.72 9.19 7.82
C ARG A 441 1.29 7.85 7.24
N LEU A 442 2.00 6.80 7.65
CA LEU A 442 1.60 5.42 7.37
C LEU A 442 0.37 5.09 8.22
N GLN A 443 -0.68 4.62 7.56
CA GLN A 443 -1.92 4.13 8.16
C GLN A 443 -2.10 2.67 7.78
N VAL A 444 -2.63 1.87 8.69
CA VAL A 444 -3.04 0.49 8.44
C VAL A 444 -4.47 0.31 8.92
N GLN A 445 -5.37 -0.14 8.06
CA GLN A 445 -6.77 -0.34 8.41
C GLN A 445 -7.27 -1.69 7.95
N GLN A 446 -8.05 -2.34 8.80
CA GLN A 446 -8.68 -3.61 8.48
C GLN A 446 -9.77 -3.39 7.41
N ILE A 447 -9.94 -4.39 6.55
CA ILE A 447 -11.02 -4.41 5.56
C ILE A 447 -12.00 -5.54 5.87
N ASN A 448 -13.27 -5.31 5.55
CA ASN A 448 -14.24 -6.38 5.42
C ASN A 448 -14.10 -7.00 4.02
N PRO A 449 -13.58 -8.23 3.87
CA PRO A 449 -13.38 -8.82 2.55
C PRO A 449 -14.69 -9.10 1.79
N ALA A 450 -15.84 -9.13 2.47
CA ALA A 450 -17.13 -9.39 1.85
C ALA A 450 -17.62 -8.22 1.00
N ASP A 451 -17.40 -7.00 1.46
CA ASP A 451 -17.95 -5.77 0.87
C ASP A 451 -16.93 -4.64 0.67
N GLY A 452 -15.66 -4.85 1.05
CA GLY A 452 -14.57 -3.89 0.87
C GLY A 452 -14.63 -2.70 1.83
N THR A 453 -15.56 -2.67 2.79
CA THR A 453 -15.68 -1.55 3.73
C THR A 453 -14.54 -1.56 4.76
N ALA A 454 -14.19 -0.37 5.24
CA ALA A 454 -13.20 -0.22 6.30
C ALA A 454 -13.77 -0.68 7.65
N VAL A 455 -12.97 -1.43 8.42
CA VAL A 455 -13.34 -1.96 9.73
C VAL A 455 -12.51 -1.27 10.81
N GLY A 456 -13.19 -0.73 11.82
CA GLY A 456 -12.56 -0.07 12.96
C GLY A 456 -11.77 1.18 12.60
N THR A 457 -11.01 1.69 13.57
CA THR A 457 -10.12 2.84 13.40
C THR A 457 -8.80 2.41 12.78
N ALA A 458 -8.29 3.22 11.85
CA ALA A 458 -6.96 3.01 11.28
C ALA A 458 -5.86 3.14 12.35
N VAL A 459 -4.90 2.23 12.32
CA VAL A 459 -3.67 2.31 13.10
C VAL A 459 -2.75 3.32 12.42
N GLN A 460 -2.51 4.44 13.10
CA GLN A 460 -1.59 5.46 12.64
C GLN A 460 -0.19 5.23 13.22
N HIS A 461 0.79 5.07 12.34
CA HIS A 461 2.19 4.91 12.72
C HIS A 461 2.89 6.27 12.82
N SER A 462 3.58 6.50 13.94
CA SER A 462 4.45 7.66 14.09
C SER A 462 5.89 7.27 13.76
N LEU A 463 6.34 7.64 12.57
CA LEU A 463 7.71 7.36 12.14
C LEU A 463 8.73 8.41 12.62
N GLY A 464 8.25 9.45 13.29
CA GLY A 464 9.02 10.66 13.59
C GLY A 464 9.25 11.57 12.38
N THR A 465 8.85 11.13 11.19
CA THR A 465 9.07 11.82 9.92
C THR A 465 7.96 11.52 8.89
N ASP A 466 7.90 12.34 7.84
CA ASP A 466 6.93 12.21 6.75
C ASP A 466 7.23 10.98 5.87
N VAL A 467 6.20 10.19 5.54
CA VAL A 467 6.27 9.14 4.51
C VAL A 467 6.29 9.77 3.13
N GLN A 468 7.20 9.32 2.27
CA GLN A 468 7.33 9.79 0.89
C GLN A 468 6.18 9.29 0.01
N THR A 469 5.74 10.11 -0.94
CA THR A 469 4.64 9.78 -1.86
C THR A 469 4.86 10.22 -3.32
N ASN A 470 5.95 10.95 -3.58
CA ASN A 470 6.21 11.63 -4.86
C ASN A 470 6.68 10.73 -6.01
N ARG A 471 6.78 9.41 -5.81
CA ARG A 471 7.27 8.44 -6.83
C ARG A 471 6.35 7.24 -7.03
N GLY A 472 5.07 7.39 -6.72
CA GLY A 472 4.09 6.32 -6.92
C GLY A 472 4.53 5.03 -6.24
N ASP A 473 4.56 3.95 -7.01
CA ASP A 473 4.82 2.59 -6.52
C ASP A 473 6.16 2.40 -5.81
N ASP A 474 7.17 3.20 -6.15
CA ASP A 474 8.47 3.12 -5.50
C ASP A 474 8.41 3.42 -4.00
N HIS A 475 7.48 4.30 -3.61
CA HIS A 475 7.21 4.68 -2.22
C HIS A 475 5.97 4.00 -1.63
N ARG A 476 5.31 3.09 -2.37
CA ARG A 476 4.16 2.35 -1.84
C ARG A 476 4.58 1.53 -0.61
N PRO A 477 3.77 1.52 0.48
CA PRO A 477 4.01 0.63 1.61
C PRO A 477 4.14 -0.83 1.18
N ARG A 478 5.17 -1.53 1.66
CA ARG A 478 5.46 -2.91 1.29
C ARG A 478 5.31 -3.84 2.48
N TRP A 479 4.34 -4.73 2.38
CA TRP A 479 4.10 -5.76 3.38
C TRP A 479 5.14 -6.87 3.29
N GLN A 480 5.54 -7.36 4.45
CA GLN A 480 6.27 -8.61 4.59
C GLN A 480 5.36 -9.78 4.16
N PRO A 481 5.78 -10.62 3.20
CA PRO A 481 5.05 -11.83 2.82
C PRO A 481 4.92 -12.88 3.93
N ARG A 482 3.97 -13.79 3.77
CA ARG A 482 3.77 -14.99 4.60
C ARG A 482 4.41 -16.20 3.94
#